data_AF-A0A1W6DMA9-F1
#
_entry.id   AF-A0A1W6DMA9-F1
#
_cell.length_a   1.000
_cell.length_b   1.000
_cell.length_c   1.000
_cell.angle_alpha   90.00
_cell.angle_beta   90.00
_cell.angle_gamma   90.00
#
_symmetry.space_group_name_H-M   'P 1'
#
loop_
_entity.id
_entity.type
_entity.pdbx_description
1 polymer ?
#
loop_
_entity_poly.entity_id
_entity_poly.type
_entity_poly.pdbx_seq_one_letter_code
_entity_poly.pdbx_strand_id
1 'polypeptide(L)'
;MNLLTWTAVDHRTWRARSASREYVVRRDDTGTWTLDGPGRTWGALPSLEIAQEVASLADEVHHDDDRMTSYRVVTATGARRGEPFGAETDEDALDVLRARRRAGNLPLAPFRLETSDGRLVGAWDKAVQIPARSVGDGTPGPV
;
A
#
# COMPACT_ATOMS: atom_id res chain seq x y z
N MET A 1 -1.04 17.35 -3.21
CA MET A 1 0.23 17.20 -3.93
C MET A 1 1.34 17.52 -2.95
N ASN A 2 2.19 16.54 -2.62
CA ASN A 2 3.46 16.83 -1.98
C ASN A 2 4.38 17.41 -3.06
N LEU A 3 4.92 18.60 -2.84
CA LEU A 3 5.74 19.28 -3.84
C LEU A 3 7.22 18.94 -3.58
N LEU A 4 7.86 18.28 -4.54
CA LEU A 4 9.30 18.07 -4.51
C LEU A 4 10.03 19.40 -4.66
N THR A 5 10.86 19.73 -3.67
CA THR A 5 11.75 20.89 -3.72
C THR A 5 13.09 20.46 -4.33
N TRP A 6 13.39 20.95 -5.52
CA TRP A 6 14.62 20.63 -6.26
C TRP A 6 15.76 21.59 -5.91
N THR A 7 16.94 21.03 -5.67
CA THR A 7 18.17 21.76 -5.38
C THR A 7 19.30 21.18 -6.22
N ALA A 8 19.99 22.02 -7.00
CA ALA A 8 21.24 21.63 -7.63
C ALA A 8 22.34 21.58 -6.55
N VAL A 9 22.94 20.41 -6.34
CA VAL A 9 24.06 20.23 -5.41
C VAL A 9 25.37 20.60 -6.11
N ASP A 10 25.51 20.16 -7.35
CA ASP A 10 26.60 20.51 -8.25
C ASP A 10 26.12 20.40 -9.71
N HIS A 11 27.04 20.48 -10.67
CA HIS A 11 26.75 20.46 -12.12
C HIS A 11 26.36 19.08 -12.67
N ARG A 12 26.41 18.02 -11.86
CA ARG A 12 26.06 16.64 -12.19
C ARG A 12 25.08 16.02 -11.20
N THR A 13 24.80 16.68 -10.09
CA THR A 13 23.97 16.15 -9.01
C THR A 13 22.83 17.11 -8.66
N TRP A 14 21.61 16.59 -8.71
CA TRP A 14 20.41 17.27 -8.25
C TRP A 14 19.74 16.47 -7.15
N ARG A 15 19.17 17.17 -6.18
CA ARG A 15 18.46 16.57 -5.07
C ARG A 15 17.05 17.11 -5.03
N ALA A 16 16.07 16.23 -4.89
CA ALA A 16 14.68 16.57 -4.62
C ALA A 16 14.32 16.12 -3.20
N ARG A 17 13.60 16.95 -2.45
CA ARG A 17 13.08 16.59 -1.12
C ARG A 17 11.59 16.85 -1.03
N SER A 18 10.86 15.90 -0.45
CA SER A 18 9.50 16.09 0.09
C SER A 18 9.56 16.06 1.62
N ALA A 19 8.40 16.15 2.30
CA ALA A 19 8.33 16.13 3.76
C ALA A 19 8.86 14.82 4.38
N SER A 20 8.84 13.72 3.62
CA SER A 20 9.19 12.37 4.10
C SER A 20 10.27 11.68 3.29
N ARG A 21 10.66 12.20 2.10
CA ARG A 21 11.53 11.49 1.15
C ARG A 21 12.58 12.38 0.52
N GLU A 22 13.65 11.75 0.07
CA GLU A 22 14.72 12.36 -0.72
C GLU A 22 14.94 11.54 -1.99
N TYR A 23 15.16 12.25 -3.09
CA TYR A 23 15.53 11.71 -4.39
C TYR A 23 16.84 12.37 -4.84
N VAL A 24 17.74 11.60 -5.43
CA VAL A 24 19.03 12.10 -5.91
C VAL A 24 19.22 11.70 -7.36
N VAL A 25 19.34 12.70 -8.23
CA VAL A 25 19.65 12.52 -9.64
C VAL A 25 21.15 12.75 -9.84
N ARG A 26 21.84 11.79 -10.45
CA ARG A 26 23.26 11.91 -10.82
C ARG A 26 23.46 11.68 -12.31
N ARG A 27 24.30 12.52 -12.92
CA ARG A 27 24.81 12.34 -14.28
C ARG A 27 26.18 11.68 -14.23
N ASP A 28 26.34 10.58 -14.95
CA ASP A 28 27.65 9.93 -15.11
C ASP A 28 28.50 10.56 -16.22
N ASP A 29 29.74 10.08 -16.34
CA ASP A 29 30.72 10.57 -17.34
C ASP A 29 30.31 10.25 -18.78
N THR A 30 29.42 9.26 -18.98
CA THR A 30 28.88 8.91 -20.30
C THR A 30 27.69 9.80 -20.69
N GLY A 31 27.29 10.70 -19.80
CA GLY A 31 26.19 11.63 -20.00
C GLY A 31 24.82 11.05 -19.69
N THR A 32 24.77 9.84 -19.14
CA THR A 32 23.56 9.13 -18.73
C THR A 32 23.13 9.56 -17.34
N TRP A 33 21.82 9.57 -17.11
CA TRP A 33 21.23 9.99 -15.84
C TRP A 33 20.76 8.80 -15.01
N THR A 34 20.97 8.90 -13.70
CA THR A 34 20.51 7.94 -12.70
C THR A 34 19.69 8.69 -11.66
N LEU A 35 18.65 8.06 -11.15
CA LEU A 35 17.80 8.57 -10.08
C LEU A 35 17.80 7.52 -8.97
N ASP A 36 18.23 7.92 -7.77
CA ASP A 36 18.07 7.16 -6.55
C ASP A 36 16.89 7.70 -5.76
N GLY A 37 15.96 6.83 -5.38
CA GLY A 37 14.86 7.15 -4.49
C GLY A 37 14.67 6.08 -3.41
N PRO A 38 13.63 6.22 -2.56
CA PRO A 38 13.37 5.27 -1.48
C PRO A 38 13.15 3.84 -2.00
N GLY A 39 14.11 2.95 -1.75
CA GLY A 39 14.00 1.53 -2.08
C GLY A 39 14.14 1.18 -3.57
N ARG A 40 14.47 2.14 -4.44
CA ARG A 40 14.66 1.89 -5.88
C ARG A 40 15.63 2.87 -6.53
N THR A 41 16.39 2.36 -7.49
CA THR A 41 17.22 3.15 -8.40
C THR A 41 16.72 2.97 -9.83
N TRP A 42 16.61 4.08 -10.56
CA TRP A 42 16.32 4.11 -12.00
C TRP A 42 17.59 4.55 -12.73
N GLY A 43 18.13 3.65 -13.56
CA GLY A 43 19.30 3.93 -14.39
C GLY A 43 18.91 4.27 -15.83
N ALA A 44 19.90 4.71 -16.61
CA ALA A 44 19.76 4.94 -18.05
C ALA A 44 18.70 5.99 -18.45
N LEU A 45 18.48 6.99 -17.60
CA LEU A 45 17.53 8.05 -17.90
C LEU A 45 18.12 9.01 -18.95
N PRO A 46 17.31 9.46 -19.94
CA PRO A 46 17.81 10.17 -21.11
C PRO A 46 18.10 11.65 -20.82
N SER A 47 17.50 12.24 -19.79
CA SER A 47 17.70 13.64 -19.42
C SER A 47 17.39 13.89 -17.94
N LEU A 48 17.82 15.06 -17.44
CA LEU A 48 17.44 15.54 -16.11
C LEU A 48 15.91 15.72 -15.99
N GLU A 49 15.26 16.23 -17.03
CA GLU A 49 13.81 16.44 -17.07
C GLU A 49 13.06 15.12 -16.84
N ILE A 50 13.42 14.06 -17.58
CA ILE A 50 12.82 12.74 -17.39
C ILE A 50 13.12 12.19 -15.99
N ALA A 51 14.32 12.45 -15.44
CA ALA A 51 14.61 12.06 -14.07
C ALA A 51 13.74 12.80 -13.02
N GLN A 52 13.41 14.08 -13.27
CA GLN A 52 12.50 14.86 -12.43
C GLN A 52 11.05 14.39 -12.54
N GLU A 53 10.60 14.03 -13.74
CA GLU A 53 9.28 13.44 -13.96
C GLU A 53 9.15 12.10 -13.25
N VAL A 54 10.14 11.21 -13.38
CA VAL A 54 10.13 9.90 -12.70
C VAL A 54 10.12 10.07 -11.19
N ALA A 55 10.91 11.00 -10.64
CA ALA A 55 10.89 11.30 -9.21
C ALA A 55 9.53 11.84 -8.73
N SER A 56 8.90 12.71 -9.52
CA SER A 56 7.57 13.27 -9.18
C SER A 56 6.50 12.18 -9.18
N LEU A 57 6.49 11.31 -10.19
CA LEU A 57 5.56 10.18 -10.25
C LEU A 57 5.80 9.18 -9.11
N ALA A 58 7.05 8.89 -8.78
CA ALA A 58 7.39 8.01 -7.67
C ALA A 58 6.94 8.59 -6.31
N ASP A 59 7.12 9.90 -6.09
CA ASP A 59 6.66 10.56 -4.86
C ASP A 59 5.13 10.57 -4.76
N GLU A 60 4.43 10.76 -5.87
CA GLU A 60 2.96 10.67 -5.93
C GLU A 60 2.47 9.26 -5.59
N VAL A 61 3.01 8.23 -6.24
CA VAL A 61 2.66 6.82 -5.95
C VAL A 61 2.92 6.49 -4.49
N HIS A 62 4.06 6.91 -3.95
CA HIS A 62 4.36 6.67 -2.56
C HIS A 62 3.50 7.47 -1.58
N HIS A 63 3.10 8.68 -1.95
CA HIS A 63 2.16 9.50 -1.17
C HIS A 63 0.77 8.87 -1.15
N ASP A 64 0.35 8.27 -2.25
CA ASP A 64 -0.89 7.51 -2.33
C ASP A 64 -0.79 6.21 -1.52
N ASP A 65 0.32 5.47 -1.62
CA ASP A 65 0.58 4.28 -0.80
C ASP A 65 0.57 4.61 0.71
N ASP A 66 1.16 5.73 1.12
CA ASP A 66 1.14 6.18 2.53
C ASP A 66 -0.28 6.48 3.02
N ARG A 67 -1.17 6.89 2.12
CA ARG A 67 -2.58 7.15 2.42
C ARG A 67 -3.41 5.87 2.43
N MET A 68 -2.97 4.83 1.73
CA MET A 68 -3.67 3.56 1.70
C MET A 68 -3.43 2.78 2.99
N THR A 69 -4.52 2.48 3.67
CA THR A 69 -4.49 1.46 4.72
C THR A 69 -4.43 0.10 4.05
N SER A 70 -3.48 -0.75 4.45
CA SER A 70 -3.42 -2.13 4.00
C SER A 70 -4.37 -2.99 4.83
N TYR A 71 -5.23 -3.76 4.17
CA TYR A 71 -6.21 -4.66 4.78
C TYR A 71 -5.91 -6.13 4.44
N ARG A 72 -6.31 -7.02 5.34
CA ARG A 72 -6.17 -8.48 5.18
C ARG A 72 -7.40 -9.21 5.70
N VAL A 73 -7.71 -10.33 5.06
CA VAL A 73 -8.77 -11.24 5.53
C VAL A 73 -8.16 -12.32 6.40
N VAL A 74 -8.64 -12.44 7.62
CA VAL A 74 -8.18 -13.41 8.63
C VAL A 74 -9.34 -14.34 8.99
N THR A 75 -9.17 -15.65 8.80
CA THR A 75 -10.20 -16.64 9.18
C THR A 75 -10.29 -16.76 10.71
N ALA A 76 -11.36 -17.36 11.22
CA ALA A 76 -11.50 -17.65 12.65
C ALA A 76 -10.33 -18.46 13.25
N THR A 77 -9.64 -19.25 12.43
CA THR A 77 -8.43 -20.02 12.82
C THR A 77 -7.14 -19.20 12.78
N GLY A 78 -7.20 -17.91 12.46
CA GLY A 78 -6.03 -17.03 12.31
C GLY A 78 -5.30 -17.16 10.98
N ALA A 79 -5.80 -17.99 10.05
CA ALA A 79 -5.19 -18.12 8.74
C ALA A 79 -5.48 -16.88 7.88
N ARG A 80 -4.44 -16.34 7.25
CA ARG A 80 -4.55 -15.23 6.30
C ARG A 80 -4.99 -15.77 4.94
N ARG A 81 -6.03 -15.18 4.34
CA ARG A 81 -6.54 -15.64 3.04
C ARG A 81 -6.47 -14.54 2.00
N GLY A 82 -5.85 -14.88 0.86
CA GLY A 82 -5.64 -13.96 -0.26
C GLY A 82 -4.51 -12.97 0.00
N GLU A 83 -4.19 -12.19 -1.02
CA GLU A 83 -3.21 -11.12 -0.89
C GLU A 83 -3.82 -9.93 -0.11
N PRO A 84 -3.02 -9.29 0.76
CA PRO A 84 -3.38 -7.99 1.33
C PRO A 84 -3.75 -7.00 0.23
N PHE A 85 -4.67 -6.10 0.51
CA PHE A 85 -5.09 -5.07 -0.45
C PHE A 85 -5.13 -3.70 0.22
N GLY A 86 -4.77 -2.67 -0.53
CA GLY A 86 -4.87 -1.28 -0.08
C GLY A 86 -6.28 -0.73 -0.29
N ALA A 87 -6.73 0.13 0.62
CA ALA A 87 -7.89 0.99 0.44
C ALA A 87 -7.70 2.29 1.24
N GLU A 88 -8.24 3.39 0.72
CA GLU A 88 -8.12 4.71 1.35
C GLU A 88 -8.93 4.79 2.65
N THR A 89 -10.14 4.21 2.64
CA THR A 89 -11.03 4.20 3.80
C THR A 89 -11.48 2.77 4.16
N ASP A 90 -11.99 2.62 5.40
CA ASP A 90 -12.64 1.37 5.82
C ASP A 90 -13.84 1.04 4.91
N GLU A 91 -14.56 2.05 4.38
CA GLU A 91 -15.71 1.85 3.49
C GLU A 91 -15.28 1.30 2.12
N ASP A 92 -14.22 1.85 1.52
CA ASP A 92 -13.65 1.33 0.28
C ASP A 92 -13.18 -0.12 0.45
N ALA A 93 -12.60 -0.44 1.61
CA ALA A 93 -12.16 -1.80 1.93
C ALA A 93 -13.35 -2.78 2.01
N LEU A 94 -14.49 -2.33 2.57
CA LEU A 94 -15.73 -3.08 2.61
C LEU A 94 -16.31 -3.29 1.21
N ASP A 95 -16.20 -2.31 0.31
CA ASP A 95 -16.64 -2.44 -1.08
C ASP A 95 -15.83 -3.45 -1.88
N VAL A 96 -14.50 -3.51 -1.66
CA VAL A 96 -13.65 -4.58 -2.19
C VAL A 96 -14.13 -5.96 -1.73
N LEU A 97 -14.48 -6.11 -0.44
CA LEU A 97 -15.05 -7.37 0.06
C LEU A 97 -16.41 -7.68 -0.58
N ARG A 98 -17.30 -6.70 -0.73
CA ARG A 98 -18.60 -6.88 -1.40
C ARG A 98 -18.42 -7.31 -2.87
N ALA A 99 -17.40 -6.81 -3.56
CA ALA A 99 -17.04 -7.23 -4.92
C ALA A 99 -16.48 -8.66 -4.95
N ARG A 100 -15.54 -8.99 -4.05
CA ARG A 100 -14.99 -10.36 -3.90
C ARG A 100 -16.09 -11.37 -3.58
N ARG A 101 -17.10 -10.97 -2.78
CA ARG A 101 -18.29 -11.77 -2.50
C ARG A 101 -19.07 -12.09 -3.78
N ARG A 102 -19.36 -11.08 -4.61
CA ARG A 102 -20.06 -11.25 -5.89
C ARG A 102 -19.29 -12.16 -6.84
N ALA A 103 -17.96 -12.14 -6.77
CA ALA A 103 -17.08 -13.01 -7.54
C ALA A 103 -16.88 -14.43 -6.94
N GLY A 104 -17.45 -14.73 -5.77
CA GLY A 104 -17.26 -16.03 -5.10
C GLY A 104 -15.86 -16.23 -4.47
N ASN A 105 -15.08 -15.16 -4.33
CA ASN A 105 -13.67 -15.19 -3.89
C ASN A 105 -13.49 -14.92 -2.39
N LEU A 106 -14.52 -15.18 -1.57
CA LEU A 106 -14.45 -15.02 -0.12
C LEU A 106 -14.42 -16.37 0.62
N PRO A 107 -13.89 -16.40 1.86
CA PRO A 107 -14.02 -17.57 2.70
C PRO A 107 -15.47 -17.96 2.97
N LEU A 108 -15.75 -19.25 2.86
CA LEU A 108 -17.02 -19.84 3.33
C LEU A 108 -17.08 -19.92 4.86
N ALA A 109 -15.93 -20.00 5.52
CA ALA A 109 -15.82 -19.99 6.97
C ALA A 109 -15.86 -18.56 7.52
N PRO A 110 -16.23 -18.36 8.80
CA PRO A 110 -16.18 -17.05 9.43
C PRO A 110 -14.80 -16.39 9.32
N PHE A 111 -14.79 -15.10 9.04
CA PHE A 111 -13.58 -14.33 8.86
C PHE A 111 -13.74 -12.89 9.34
N ARG A 112 -12.60 -12.22 9.54
CA ARG A 112 -12.48 -10.82 9.94
C ARG A 112 -11.69 -10.07 8.89
N LEU A 113 -12.01 -8.79 8.73
CA LEU A 113 -11.19 -7.84 8.00
C LEU A 113 -10.40 -7.06 9.03
N GLU A 114 -9.08 -7.16 8.93
CA GLU A 114 -8.16 -6.47 9.79
C GLU A 114 -7.28 -5.55 8.94
N THR A 115 -6.98 -4.37 9.45
CA THR A 115 -5.90 -3.54 8.92
C THR A 115 -4.55 -4.18 9.24
N SER A 116 -3.49 -3.74 8.57
CA SER A 116 -2.16 -4.34 8.72
C SER A 116 -1.50 -4.14 10.09
N ASP A 117 -1.94 -3.12 10.84
CA ASP A 117 -1.62 -2.85 12.24
C ASP A 117 -2.53 -3.62 13.25
N GLY A 118 -3.48 -4.43 12.75
CA GLY A 118 -4.29 -5.34 13.57
C GLY A 118 -5.61 -4.76 14.09
N ARG A 119 -6.03 -3.59 13.62
CA ARG A 119 -7.35 -3.03 13.95
C ARG A 119 -8.43 -3.80 13.20
N LEU A 120 -9.45 -4.22 13.95
CA LEU A 120 -10.61 -4.92 13.41
C LEU A 120 -11.58 -3.92 12.77
N VAL A 121 -11.86 -4.12 11.47
CA VAL A 121 -12.75 -3.26 10.67
C VAL A 121 -14.15 -3.87 10.58
N GLY A 122 -14.23 -5.20 10.48
CA GLY A 122 -15.49 -5.91 10.39
C GLY A 122 -15.33 -7.42 10.52
N ALA A 123 -16.45 -8.11 10.67
CA ALA A 123 -16.50 -9.55 10.81
C ALA A 123 -17.65 -10.14 10.01
N TRP A 124 -17.46 -11.35 9.48
CA TRP A 124 -18.40 -12.03 8.60
C TRP A 124 -18.53 -13.49 9.00
N ASP A 125 -19.76 -14.00 8.86
CA ASP A 125 -20.04 -15.43 8.77
C ASP A 125 -20.64 -15.71 7.40
N LYS A 126 -19.95 -16.54 6.61
CA LYS A 126 -20.22 -16.80 5.19
C LYS A 126 -20.23 -15.51 4.36
N ALA A 127 -21.39 -14.89 4.24
CA ALA A 127 -21.67 -13.74 3.37
C ALA A 127 -22.40 -12.59 4.08
N VAL A 128 -22.65 -12.73 5.39
CA VAL A 128 -23.37 -11.78 6.23
C VAL A 128 -22.39 -11.12 7.18
N GLN A 129 -22.42 -9.78 7.22
CA GLN A 129 -21.66 -9.03 8.20
C GLN A 129 -22.29 -9.26 9.57
N ILE A 130 -21.47 -9.62 10.55
CA ILE A 130 -21.88 -9.90 11.92
C ILE A 130 -21.15 -8.95 12.88
N PRO A 131 -21.66 -8.75 14.11
CA PRO A 131 -20.94 -8.00 15.12
C PRO A 131 -19.52 -8.56 15.30
N ALA A 132 -18.54 -7.66 15.39
CA ALA A 132 -17.12 -7.99 15.53
C ALA A 132 -16.81 -9.03 16.63
N ARG A 133 -17.61 -9.04 17.71
CA ARG A 133 -17.49 -9.97 18.85
C ARG A 133 -17.92 -11.41 18.54
N SER A 134 -18.64 -11.65 17.43
CA SER A 134 -19.24 -12.96 17.13
C SER A 134 -18.32 -13.92 16.38
N VAL A 135 -17.20 -13.44 15.80
CA VAL A 135 -16.21 -14.32 15.16
C VAL A 135 -15.20 -14.78 16.20
N GLY A 136 -15.57 -15.76 17.02
CA GLY A 136 -14.66 -16.32 18.02
C GLY A 136 -15.26 -17.08 19.19
N ASP A 137 -16.59 -17.18 19.34
CA ASP A 137 -17.18 -17.92 20.46
C ASP A 137 -17.31 -19.42 20.17
N GLY A 138 -16.18 -20.02 19.77
CA GLY A 138 -16.01 -21.47 19.71
C GLY A 138 -15.57 -21.99 21.08
N THR A 139 -16.45 -21.90 22.08
CA THR A 139 -16.28 -22.71 23.28
C THR A 139 -16.62 -24.16 22.91
N PRO A 140 -15.69 -25.13 22.98
CA PRO A 140 -16.08 -26.53 22.94
C PRO A 140 -16.78 -26.82 24.28
N GLY A 141 -18.12 -26.89 24.27
CA GLY A 141 -18.88 -27.32 25.43
C GLY A 141 -18.52 -28.77 25.78
N PRO A 142 -18.27 -29.12 27.06
CA PRO A 142 -18.12 -30.51 27.44
C PRO A 142 -19.50 -31.19 27.46
N VAL A 143 -19.47 -32.43 26.98
CA VAL A 143 -20.54 -33.45 26.97
C VAL A 143 -21.04 -33.81 28.36
#